data_AF-A0A793GUV7-F1
#
_entry.id   AF-A0A793GUV7-F1
#
_cell.length_a   1.000
_cell.length_b   1.000
_cell.length_c   1.000
_cell.angle_alpha   90.00
_cell.angle_beta   90.00
_cell.angle_gamma   90.00
#
_symmetry.space_group_name_H-M   'P 1'
#
loop_
_entity.id
_entity.type
_entity.pdbx_description
1 polymer ?
#
loop_
_entity_poly.entity_id
_entity_poly.type
_entity_poly.pdbx_seq_one_letter_code
_entity_poly.pdbx_strand_id
1 'polypeptide(L)'
;KKKITLRGCAIEVMGSWENAIVRISAGDDRPWDMFYGTDCTCVVSGSIKSYEWRFNYTSIRRPSTAKLDVNGWERDEATGRIRQWGQKQVVRPTSEGDTHTIYFPIAFPSAALNVIVSPVGSPGNFTGYALSEPLLKSVILTVSKDTYGLFYWEAIGY
;
A
#
# COMPACT_ATOMS: atom_id res chain seq x y z
N LYS A 1 -29.70 -6.23 29.00
CA LYS A 1 -28.78 -6.40 27.84
C LYS A 1 -27.36 -6.35 28.35
N LYS A 2 -26.53 -7.37 28.11
CA LYS A 2 -25.12 -7.41 28.57
C LYS A 2 -24.23 -7.49 27.33
N LYS A 3 -23.37 -6.49 27.13
CA LYS A 3 -22.38 -6.43 26.02
C LYS A 3 -21.03 -6.81 26.60
N ILE A 4 -20.40 -7.84 26.02
CA ILE A 4 -19.02 -8.22 26.36
C ILE A 4 -18.17 -7.97 25.11
N THR A 5 -17.17 -7.11 25.24
CA THR A 5 -16.24 -6.77 24.15
C THR A 5 -14.96 -7.57 24.34
N LEU A 6 -14.72 -8.54 23.45
CA LEU A 6 -13.50 -9.36 23.43
C LEU A 6 -12.72 -8.98 22.18
N ARG A 7 -11.56 -8.30 22.32
CA ARG A 7 -10.61 -7.97 21.23
C ARG A 7 -11.24 -8.02 19.81
N GLY A 8 -12.18 -7.10 19.56
CA GLY A 8 -12.99 -6.82 18.33
C GLY A 8 -13.93 -7.89 17.78
N CYS A 9 -14.33 -8.84 18.61
CA CYS A 9 -15.68 -9.39 18.60
C CYS A 9 -16.49 -8.80 19.76
N ALA A 10 -17.70 -8.36 19.49
CA ALA A 10 -18.68 -8.00 20.52
C ALA A 10 -19.76 -9.07 20.56
N ILE A 11 -20.04 -9.58 21.76
CA ILE A 11 -21.14 -10.51 22.01
C ILE A 11 -22.23 -9.74 22.75
N GLU A 12 -23.40 -9.67 22.14
CA GLU A 12 -24.61 -9.16 22.78
C GLU A 12 -25.59 -10.30 23.02
N VAL A 13 -25.98 -10.47 24.28
CA VAL A 13 -27.03 -11.42 24.68
C VAL A 13 -28.31 -10.64 25.01
N MET A 14 -29.39 -11.00 24.33
CA MET A 14 -30.73 -10.43 24.51
C MET A 14 -31.73 -11.53 24.91
N GLY A 15 -32.63 -11.24 25.86
CA GLY A 15 -33.64 -12.19 26.34
C GLY A 15 -33.32 -12.82 27.69
N SER A 16 -34.10 -13.84 28.08
CA SER A 16 -33.87 -14.69 29.26
C SER A 16 -32.89 -15.82 28.92
N TRP A 17 -32.27 -16.43 29.94
CA TRP A 17 -31.32 -17.53 29.74
C TRP A 17 -31.90 -18.74 28.98
N GLU A 18 -33.22 -18.92 29.04
CA GLU A 18 -33.95 -19.98 28.35
C GLU A 18 -34.26 -19.66 26.88
N ASN A 19 -34.31 -18.36 26.51
CA ASN A 19 -34.65 -17.88 25.16
C ASN A 19 -33.72 -16.75 24.71
N ALA A 20 -32.41 -16.96 24.86
CA ALA A 20 -31.41 -15.95 24.54
C ALA A 20 -31.17 -15.86 23.02
N ILE A 21 -31.33 -14.67 22.46
CA ILE A 21 -30.80 -14.33 21.13
C ILE A 21 -29.39 -13.81 21.32
N VAL A 22 -28.41 -14.50 20.74
CA VAL A 22 -27.00 -14.08 20.74
C VAL A 22 -26.71 -13.38 19.42
N ARG A 23 -26.36 -12.11 19.48
CA ARG A 23 -25.82 -11.36 18.34
C ARG A 23 -24.31 -11.27 18.50
N ILE A 24 -23.59 -11.73 17.50
CA ILE A 24 -22.14 -11.58 17.41
C ILE A 24 -21.85 -10.51 16.37
N SER A 25 -21.26 -9.41 16.81
CA SER A 25 -20.78 -8.36 15.92
C SER A 25 -19.27 -8.45 15.83
N ALA A 26 -18.78 -8.67 14.63
CA ALA A 26 -17.38 -8.64 14.26
C ALA A 26 -17.05 -7.22 13.75
N GLY A 27 -16.07 -6.54 14.36
CA GLY A 27 -15.54 -5.29 13.82
C GLY A 27 -16.11 -3.97 14.34
N ASP A 28 -16.84 -3.95 15.46
CA ASP A 28 -17.26 -2.68 16.06
C ASP A 28 -16.26 -2.23 17.14
N ASP A 29 -15.79 -0.99 17.01
CA ASP A 29 -15.08 -0.15 17.99
C ASP A 29 -13.53 -0.07 17.88
N ARG A 30 -12.86 -0.80 16.95
CA ARG A 30 -11.39 -0.70 16.75
C ARG A 30 -11.03 -0.61 15.27
N PRO A 31 -9.87 0.02 14.92
CA PRO A 31 -9.43 0.05 13.53
C PRO A 31 -9.32 -1.39 12.98
N TRP A 32 -9.72 -1.53 11.71
CA TRP A 32 -9.84 -2.81 11.00
C TRP A 32 -8.51 -3.56 10.87
N ASP A 33 -7.39 -2.88 11.15
CA ASP A 33 -6.01 -3.36 11.13
C ASP A 33 -5.73 -4.52 12.11
N MET A 34 -6.49 -4.63 13.20
CA MET A 34 -6.26 -5.65 14.23
C MET A 34 -6.73 -7.07 13.86
N PHE A 35 -7.52 -7.24 12.78
CA PHE A 35 -8.13 -8.54 12.43
C PHE A 35 -7.54 -9.21 11.20
N TYR A 36 -6.79 -8.52 10.35
CA TYR A 36 -6.24 -9.13 9.13
C TYR A 36 -5.29 -10.29 9.45
N GLY A 37 -5.54 -11.46 8.85
CA GLY A 37 -4.69 -12.63 9.08
C GLY A 37 -4.96 -13.38 10.38
N THR A 38 -6.06 -13.08 11.08
CA THR A 38 -6.42 -13.75 12.34
C THR A 38 -7.63 -14.66 12.19
N ASP A 39 -7.63 -15.76 12.96
CA ASP A 39 -8.83 -16.59 13.17
C ASP A 39 -9.40 -16.26 14.56
N CYS A 40 -10.62 -15.77 14.58
CA CYS A 40 -11.33 -15.50 15.82
C CYS A 40 -12.38 -16.58 16.06
N THR A 41 -12.26 -17.30 17.16
CA THR A 41 -13.27 -18.27 17.60
C THR A 41 -14.01 -17.71 18.80
N CYS A 42 -15.33 -17.59 18.66
CA CYS A 42 -16.22 -17.18 19.73
C CYS A 42 -17.01 -18.40 20.21
N VAL A 43 -16.82 -18.75 21.48
CA VAL A 43 -17.55 -19.86 22.12
C VAL A 43 -18.48 -19.29 23.18
N VAL A 44 -19.77 -19.61 23.07
CA VAL A 44 -20.77 -19.33 24.11
C VAL A 44 -21.21 -20.66 24.71
N SER A 45 -20.84 -20.88 25.97
CA SER A 45 -21.15 -22.12 26.70
C SER A 45 -22.18 -21.86 27.79
N GLY A 46 -23.25 -22.66 27.80
CA GLY A 46 -24.15 -22.84 28.94
C GLY A 46 -23.88 -24.17 29.66
N SER A 47 -24.65 -24.44 30.71
CA SER A 47 -24.54 -25.66 31.51
C SER A 47 -24.96 -26.95 30.77
N ILE A 48 -25.69 -26.83 29.66
CA ILE A 48 -26.27 -27.98 28.91
C ILE A 48 -25.74 -28.06 27.48
N LYS A 49 -25.41 -26.92 26.85
CA LYS A 49 -24.92 -26.84 25.46
C LYS A 49 -23.91 -25.71 25.29
N SER A 50 -23.00 -25.89 24.35
CA SER A 50 -22.13 -24.86 23.82
C SER A 50 -22.44 -24.58 22.35
N TYR A 51 -22.20 -23.34 21.95
CA TYR A 51 -22.26 -22.90 20.56
C TYR A 51 -20.93 -22.25 20.19
N GLU A 52 -20.39 -22.61 19.04
CA GLU A 52 -19.11 -22.11 18.53
C GLU A 52 -19.32 -21.43 17.19
N TRP A 53 -18.74 -20.24 17.03
CA TRP A 53 -18.65 -19.53 15.77
C TRP A 53 -17.20 -19.20 15.47
N ARG A 54 -16.80 -19.47 14.22
CA ARG A 54 -15.47 -19.15 13.71
C ARG A 54 -15.58 -18.04 12.67
N PHE A 55 -14.84 -16.96 12.89
CA PHE A 55 -14.63 -15.90 11.93
C PHE A 55 -13.20 -16.01 11.41
N ASN A 56 -13.08 -16.35 10.13
CA ASN A 56 -11.79 -16.43 9.47
C ASN A 56 -11.51 -15.11 8.76
N TYR A 57 -10.61 -14.30 9.32
CA TYR A 57 -10.13 -13.06 8.71
C TYR A 57 -8.82 -13.25 7.94
N THR A 58 -8.35 -14.50 7.80
CA THR A 58 -7.16 -14.81 6.99
C THR A 58 -7.41 -14.60 5.49
N SER A 59 -8.66 -14.67 5.07
CA SER A 59 -9.08 -14.41 3.68
C SER A 59 -9.26 -12.92 3.35
N ILE A 60 -9.31 -12.03 4.35
CA ILE A 60 -9.47 -10.60 4.12
C ILE A 60 -8.09 -10.01 3.83
N ARG A 61 -7.89 -9.56 2.58
CA ARG A 61 -6.66 -8.86 2.18
C ARG A 61 -6.57 -7.52 2.90
N ARG A 62 -5.38 -7.17 3.41
CA ARG A 62 -5.12 -5.82 3.91
C ARG A 62 -5.38 -4.80 2.79
N PRO A 63 -6.10 -3.70 3.04
CA PRO A 63 -6.31 -2.68 2.04
C PRO A 63 -4.96 -2.08 1.65
N SER A 64 -4.79 -1.82 0.36
CA SER A 64 -3.62 -1.13 -0.14
C SER A 64 -3.53 0.28 0.47
N THR A 65 -2.31 0.72 0.77
CA THR A 65 -2.04 2.08 1.28
C THR A 65 -1.50 2.94 0.14
N ALA A 66 -1.80 4.24 0.13
CA ALA A 66 -1.33 5.12 -0.93
C ALA A 66 -1.20 6.58 -0.48
N LYS A 67 -0.34 7.33 -1.16
CA LYS A 67 -0.25 8.79 -1.11
C LYS A 67 -0.37 9.34 -2.53
N LEU A 68 -1.52 9.91 -2.85
CA LEU A 68 -1.90 10.34 -4.20
C LEU A 68 -1.45 11.78 -4.51
N ASP A 69 -0.17 12.07 -4.31
CA ASP A 69 0.45 13.33 -4.70
C ASP A 69 0.99 13.26 -6.14
N VAL A 70 1.42 14.42 -6.67
CA VAL A 70 2.14 14.50 -7.96
C VAL A 70 3.34 13.56 -7.99
N ASN A 71 4.09 13.49 -6.89
CA ASN A 71 5.11 12.48 -6.64
C ASN A 71 4.56 11.54 -5.55
N GLY A 72 3.87 10.49 -5.99
CA GLY A 72 3.06 9.64 -5.14
C GLY A 72 3.49 8.17 -5.14
N TRP A 73 2.81 7.39 -4.33
CA TRP A 73 3.02 5.95 -4.24
C TRP A 73 1.75 5.21 -3.85
N GLU A 74 1.69 3.93 -4.20
CA GLU A 74 0.74 2.95 -3.70
C GLU A 74 1.49 1.68 -3.28
N ARG A 75 1.00 1.01 -2.24
CA ARG A 75 1.51 -0.25 -1.74
C ARG A 75 0.38 -1.25 -1.60
N ASP A 76 0.52 -2.36 -2.27
CA ASP A 76 -0.31 -3.54 -2.06
C ASP A 76 0.16 -4.26 -0.79
N GLU A 77 -0.59 -4.10 0.30
CA GLU A 77 -0.28 -4.74 1.58
C GLU A 77 -0.42 -6.27 1.56
N ALA A 78 -1.07 -6.85 0.54
CA ALA A 78 -1.16 -8.30 0.40
C ALA A 78 0.13 -8.93 -0.17
N THR A 79 0.85 -8.20 -1.03
CA THR A 79 2.05 -8.70 -1.72
C THR A 79 3.33 -7.98 -1.33
N GLY A 80 3.23 -6.84 -0.66
CA GLY A 80 4.34 -5.93 -0.40
C GLY A 80 4.75 -5.10 -1.62
N ARG A 81 4.14 -5.31 -2.80
CA ARG A 81 4.47 -4.58 -4.02
C ARG A 81 4.16 -3.09 -3.85
N ILE A 82 5.13 -2.26 -4.20
CA ILE A 82 5.04 -0.81 -4.20
C ILE A 82 5.16 -0.33 -5.65
N ARG A 83 4.28 0.60 -6.04
CA ARG A 83 4.39 1.39 -7.27
C ARG A 83 4.51 2.85 -6.87
N GLN A 84 5.46 3.56 -7.44
CA GLN A 84 5.73 4.97 -7.18
C GLN A 84 5.79 5.73 -8.49
N TRP A 85 5.37 6.99 -8.49
CA TRP A 85 5.40 7.84 -9.68
C TRP A 85 5.82 9.26 -9.34
N GLY A 86 6.16 10.01 -10.38
CA GLY A 86 6.41 11.43 -10.23
C GLY A 86 6.83 12.11 -11.51
N GLN A 87 7.30 13.34 -11.33
CA GLN A 87 7.86 14.15 -12.39
C GLN A 87 9.23 14.74 -11.99
N LYS A 88 10.09 14.93 -13.00
CA LYS A 88 11.40 15.55 -12.86
C LYS A 88 11.56 16.61 -13.94
N GLN A 89 11.75 17.85 -13.52
CA GLN A 89 12.17 18.93 -14.42
C GLN A 89 13.67 18.81 -14.66
N VAL A 90 14.05 18.73 -15.92
CA VAL A 90 15.44 18.81 -16.40
C VAL A 90 15.65 20.20 -17.02
N VAL A 91 16.69 20.88 -16.58
CA VAL A 91 17.16 22.15 -17.17
C VAL A 91 18.10 21.83 -18.31
N ARG A 92 18.11 22.64 -19.37
CA ARG A 92 18.96 22.43 -20.56
C ARG A 92 20.43 22.16 -20.18
N PRO A 93 20.94 20.95 -20.44
CA PRO A 93 22.34 20.63 -20.22
C PRO A 93 23.24 21.37 -21.20
N THR A 94 24.36 21.91 -20.72
CA THR A 94 25.39 22.51 -21.57
C THR A 94 26.45 21.51 -22.04
N SER A 95 26.48 20.31 -21.45
CA SER A 95 27.42 19.23 -21.72
C SER A 95 26.71 17.89 -21.88
N GLU A 96 27.36 16.94 -22.56
CA GLU A 96 26.89 15.55 -22.63
C GLU A 96 26.98 14.87 -21.27
N GLY A 97 26.03 13.97 -21.01
CA GLY A 97 26.03 13.12 -19.81
C GLY A 97 25.67 13.84 -18.52
N ASP A 98 24.89 14.92 -18.58
CA ASP A 98 24.39 15.58 -17.37
C ASP A 98 23.46 14.63 -16.60
N THR A 99 23.55 14.67 -15.27
CA THR A 99 22.90 13.67 -14.41
C THR A 99 21.92 14.31 -13.45
N HIS A 100 20.78 13.64 -13.28
CA HIS A 100 19.71 14.07 -12.43
C HIS A 100 19.22 12.93 -11.55
N THR A 101 19.31 13.12 -10.24
CA THR A 101 18.74 12.15 -9.29
C THR A 101 17.22 12.29 -9.24
N ILE A 102 16.53 11.18 -9.46
CA ILE A 102 15.11 11.02 -9.19
C ILE A 102 15.01 10.32 -7.83
N TYR A 103 14.40 11.00 -6.85
CA TYR A 103 14.14 10.43 -5.53
C TYR A 103 12.75 9.85 -5.47
N PHE A 104 12.64 8.60 -5.01
CA PHE A 104 11.35 7.97 -4.78
C PHE A 104 10.70 8.54 -3.50
N PRO A 105 9.37 8.77 -3.49
CA PRO A 105 8.63 9.21 -2.32
C PRO A 105 8.90 8.39 -1.05
N ILE A 106 9.02 7.06 -1.20
CA ILE A 106 9.45 6.14 -0.15
C ILE A 106 10.55 5.22 -0.67
N ALA A 107 11.37 4.66 0.23
CA ALA A 107 12.32 3.63 -0.16
C ALA A 107 11.58 2.31 -0.40
N PHE A 108 11.98 1.56 -1.42
CA PHE A 108 11.63 0.14 -1.56
C PHE A 108 12.31 -0.64 -0.43
N PRO A 109 11.57 -1.38 0.40
CA PRO A 109 12.14 -2.13 1.52
C PRO A 109 13.23 -3.14 1.15
N SER A 110 13.12 -3.81 0.00
CA SER A 110 14.04 -4.89 -0.42
C SER A 110 14.63 -4.68 -1.81
N ALA A 111 13.83 -4.28 -2.80
CA ALA A 111 14.29 -4.16 -4.17
C ALA A 111 13.48 -3.16 -4.99
N ALA A 112 14.19 -2.32 -5.76
CA ALA A 112 13.62 -1.59 -6.88
C ALA A 112 13.80 -2.43 -8.15
N LEU A 113 12.71 -2.88 -8.76
CA LEU A 113 12.75 -3.86 -9.85
C LEU A 113 12.84 -3.19 -11.22
N ASN A 114 12.11 -2.10 -11.42
CA ASN A 114 12.08 -1.40 -12.70
C ASN A 114 11.76 0.08 -12.49
N VAL A 115 12.32 0.92 -13.36
CA VAL A 115 11.94 2.33 -13.49
C VAL A 115 11.80 2.64 -14.97
N ILE A 116 10.68 3.26 -15.32
CA ILE A 116 10.43 3.80 -16.65
C ILE A 116 10.36 5.32 -16.58
N VAL A 117 10.87 5.97 -17.62
CA VAL A 117 10.86 7.42 -17.77
C VAL A 117 10.29 7.77 -19.14
N SER A 118 9.36 8.72 -19.15
CA SER A 118 8.71 9.24 -20.34
C SER A 118 8.87 10.76 -20.41
N PRO A 119 9.66 11.29 -21.35
CA PRO A 119 9.68 12.73 -21.63
C PRO A 119 8.33 13.16 -22.20
N VAL A 120 7.81 14.30 -21.74
CA VAL A 120 6.57 14.89 -22.26
C VAL A 120 6.86 16.35 -22.63
N GLY A 121 6.61 16.68 -23.89
CA GLY A 121 6.86 18.01 -24.45
C GLY A 121 7.21 17.94 -25.94
N SER A 122 7.81 19.02 -26.46
CA SER A 122 8.22 19.09 -27.86
C SER A 122 9.30 18.03 -28.18
N PRO A 123 9.11 17.17 -29.19
CA PRO A 123 10.04 16.08 -29.50
C PRO A 123 11.49 16.51 -29.73
N GLY A 124 11.70 17.72 -30.27
CA GLY A 124 13.04 18.26 -30.52
C GLY A 124 13.87 18.57 -29.27
N ASN A 125 13.27 18.51 -28.07
CA ASN A 125 13.94 18.78 -26.80
C ASN A 125 14.48 17.50 -26.13
N PHE A 126 14.33 16.33 -26.75
CA PHE A 126 14.69 15.05 -26.14
C PHE A 126 15.53 14.23 -27.12
N THR A 127 16.82 14.51 -27.17
CA THR A 127 17.76 13.90 -28.13
C THR A 127 18.33 12.57 -27.64
N GLY A 128 18.29 12.30 -26.33
CA GLY A 128 18.73 11.03 -25.74
C GLY A 128 18.74 11.05 -24.20
N TYR A 129 18.41 9.91 -23.60
CA TYR A 129 18.50 9.72 -22.14
C TYR A 129 18.65 8.24 -21.79
N ALA A 130 19.21 7.98 -20.61
CA ALA A 130 19.37 6.65 -20.04
C ALA A 130 19.13 6.67 -18.53
N LEU A 131 18.75 5.52 -17.98
CA LEU A 131 18.63 5.31 -16.54
C LEU A 131 19.77 4.42 -16.05
N SER A 132 20.28 4.71 -14.85
CA SER A 132 21.13 3.78 -14.11
C SER A 132 20.32 2.58 -13.61
N GLU A 133 21.01 1.58 -13.08
CA GLU A 133 20.37 0.60 -12.20
C GLU A 133 19.68 1.33 -11.02
N PRO A 134 18.44 0.94 -10.68
CA PRO A 134 17.70 1.59 -9.61
C PRO A 134 18.21 1.16 -8.23
N LEU A 135 18.36 2.13 -7.35
CA LEU A 135 18.63 1.91 -5.92
C LEU A 135 17.31 1.90 -5.15
N LEU A 136 17.35 1.53 -3.87
CA LEU A 136 16.15 1.46 -3.04
C LEU A 136 15.38 2.78 -2.91
N LYS A 137 16.05 3.93 -3.02
CA LYS A 137 15.44 5.26 -2.80
C LYS A 137 15.56 6.21 -3.99
N SER A 138 16.24 5.80 -5.06
CA SER A 138 16.51 6.69 -6.18
C SER A 138 16.96 5.95 -7.43
N VAL A 139 16.92 6.65 -8.56
CA VAL A 139 17.58 6.28 -9.80
C VAL A 139 18.28 7.52 -10.38
N ILE A 140 19.35 7.33 -11.15
CA ILE A 140 20.02 8.41 -11.87
C ILE A 140 19.48 8.44 -13.29
N LEU A 141 18.96 9.59 -13.70
CA LEU A 141 18.63 9.92 -15.08
C LEU A 141 19.84 10.65 -15.68
N THR A 142 20.46 10.06 -16.70
CA THR A 142 21.51 10.69 -17.49
C THR A 142 20.91 11.17 -18.80
N VAL A 143 21.14 12.43 -19.16
CA VAL A 143 20.60 13.05 -20.38
C VAL A 143 21.73 13.49 -21.30
N SER A 144 21.47 13.43 -22.61
CA SER A 144 22.38 14.01 -23.61
C SER A 144 22.34 15.54 -23.57
N LYS A 145 23.31 16.17 -24.25
CA LYS A 145 23.29 17.61 -24.45
C LYS A 145 21.98 18.05 -25.11
N ASP A 146 21.46 19.20 -24.68
CA ASP A 146 20.20 19.78 -25.18
C ASP A 146 18.94 18.93 -24.94
N THR A 147 19.01 17.87 -24.12
CA THR A 147 17.83 17.14 -23.64
C THR A 147 17.25 17.79 -22.39
N TYR A 148 16.05 18.38 -22.46
CA TYR A 148 15.43 19.10 -21.35
C TYR A 148 13.92 19.17 -21.40
N GLY A 149 13.31 19.47 -20.25
CA GLY A 149 11.87 19.56 -20.10
C GLY A 149 11.38 18.71 -18.94
N LEU A 150 10.12 18.30 -19.01
CA LEU A 150 9.47 17.53 -17.98
C LEU A 150 9.51 16.03 -18.31
N PHE A 151 10.04 15.26 -17.37
CA PHE A 151 10.09 13.81 -17.44
C PHE A 151 9.14 13.23 -16.40
N TYR A 152 8.19 12.42 -16.85
CA TYR A 152 7.37 11.61 -15.96
C TYR A 152 8.04 10.27 -15.75
N TRP A 153 7.84 9.68 -14.58
CA TRP A 153 8.46 8.41 -14.26
C TRP A 153 7.55 7.55 -13.39
N GLU A 154 7.76 6.25 -13.52
CA GLU A 154 7.13 5.24 -12.67
C GLU A 154 8.16 4.19 -12.28
N ALA A 155 8.15 3.81 -11.00
CA ALA A 155 9.02 2.80 -10.44
C ALA A 155 8.19 1.72 -9.72
N ILE A 156 8.63 0.47 -9.82
CA ILE A 156 8.01 -0.66 -9.11
C ILE A 156 9.05 -1.45 -8.31
N GLY A 157 8.62 -2.03 -7.19
CA GLY A 157 9.49 -2.78 -6.29
C GLY A 157 8.73 -3.32 -5.08
N TYR A 158 9.44 -3.75 -4.05
CA TYR A 158 8.90 -4.22 -2.76
C TYR A 158 9.93 -4.14 -1.64
#